data_AF-A0A2V8NP13-F1
#
_entry.id   AF-A0A2V8NP13-F1
#
_cell.length_a   1.000
_cell.length_b   1.000
_cell.length_c   1.000
_cell.angle_alpha   90.00
_cell.angle_beta   90.00
_cell.angle_gamma   90.00
#
_symmetry.space_group_name_H-M   'P 1'
#
loop_
_entity.id
_entity.type
_entity.pdbx_description
1 polymer ?
#
loop_
_entity_poly.entity_id
_entity_poly.type
_entity_poly.pdbx_seq_one_letter_code
_entity_poly.pdbx_strand_id
1 'polypeptide(L)'
;MKFVSLYKLGPIFTPPVVSKWEGPRAMLMLPAATGGANWQGGSYDPDTGIMYIFSNTAVTDLGLVHNPQLSDMDFIRGMAPNPNAPPPSSQPAGGGGGEGGGAALLIQGLPLIKPPYGRITAIDLNKGEIVWQIAHGETPDNLRNHPALKGLKIPRTGRQGRIGTLVTKTLVIAGEGGFFTTPSGQRGAMLRAYDKATGQEVDSVFMPAPQTGSPMTYTLNGKQYIIVPISGGNYSGELLALRLPN
;
A
#
# COMPACT_ATOMS: atom_id res chain seq x y z
N MET A 1 -13.50 -1.00 -21.44
CA MET A 1 -12.10 -0.56 -21.61
C MET A 1 -11.91 0.89 -22.12
N LYS A 2 -12.96 1.72 -22.26
CA LYS A 2 -12.84 3.10 -22.79
C LYS A 2 -11.88 3.99 -21.97
N PHE A 3 -11.84 3.86 -20.65
CA PHE A 3 -10.93 4.64 -19.80
C PHE A 3 -9.45 4.42 -20.15
N VAL A 4 -9.02 3.16 -20.25
CA VAL A 4 -7.61 2.80 -20.48
C VAL A 4 -7.15 3.15 -21.90
N SER A 5 -8.06 3.29 -22.86
CA SER A 5 -7.73 3.64 -24.24
C SER A 5 -7.07 5.03 -24.40
N LEU A 6 -7.21 5.90 -23.40
CA LEU A 6 -6.56 7.21 -23.36
C LEU A 6 -5.13 7.16 -22.83
N TYR A 7 -4.62 5.98 -22.47
CA TYR A 7 -3.30 5.81 -21.86
C TYR A 7 -2.44 4.87 -22.69
N LYS A 8 -1.13 5.10 -22.65
CA LYS A 8 -0.14 4.16 -23.20
C LYS A 8 0.06 3.00 -22.23
N LEU A 9 -0.02 1.79 -22.74
CA LEU A 9 0.34 0.56 -22.02
C LEU A 9 1.64 -0.02 -22.59
N GLY A 10 2.36 -0.77 -21.78
CA GLY A 10 3.53 -1.51 -22.23
C GLY A 10 4.27 -2.18 -21.06
N PRO A 11 5.41 -2.84 -21.34
CA PRO A 11 6.26 -3.45 -20.29
C PRO A 11 6.81 -2.41 -19.30
N ILE A 12 7.40 -2.88 -18.20
CA ILE A 12 7.87 -2.06 -17.06
C ILE A 12 8.87 -0.95 -17.42
N PHE A 13 9.55 -1.04 -18.58
CA PHE A 13 10.48 -0.03 -19.09
C PHE A 13 9.92 0.81 -20.23
N THR A 14 8.60 0.83 -20.41
CA THR A 14 7.96 1.70 -21.39
C THR A 14 8.19 3.16 -20.99
N PRO A 15 8.74 4.01 -21.87
CA PRO A 15 9.00 5.39 -21.52
C PRO A 15 7.69 6.14 -21.27
N PRO A 16 7.71 7.16 -20.40
CA PRO A 16 6.58 8.06 -20.22
C PRO A 16 6.23 8.76 -21.53
N VAL A 17 5.05 9.39 -21.58
CA VAL A 17 4.57 10.11 -22.76
C VAL A 17 4.47 11.59 -22.46
N VAL A 18 4.78 12.43 -23.46
CA VAL A 18 4.33 13.82 -23.44
C VAL A 18 2.80 13.81 -23.47
N SER A 19 2.19 14.36 -22.42
CA SER A 19 0.76 14.24 -22.15
C SER A 19 -0.04 15.04 -23.17
N LYS A 20 -1.14 14.45 -23.66
CA LYS A 20 -2.14 15.10 -24.51
C LYS A 20 -3.54 14.85 -23.96
N TRP A 21 -4.41 15.85 -24.02
CA TRP A 21 -5.78 15.73 -23.49
C TRP A 21 -6.59 14.66 -24.24
N GLU A 22 -6.44 14.63 -25.56
CA GLU A 22 -7.03 13.68 -26.50
C GLU A 22 -6.37 12.29 -26.45
N GLY A 23 -5.13 12.21 -25.95
CA GLY A 23 -4.40 10.97 -25.74
C GLY A 23 -3.07 10.87 -26.54
N PRO A 24 -2.09 10.10 -26.05
CA PRO A 24 -2.08 9.44 -24.75
C PRO A 24 -1.89 10.46 -23.62
N ARG A 25 -2.73 10.35 -22.59
CA ARG A 25 -2.73 11.19 -21.40
C ARG A 25 -1.50 10.91 -20.54
N ALA A 26 -1.22 9.65 -20.30
CA ALA A 26 -0.03 9.19 -19.60
C ALA A 26 0.29 7.75 -20.01
N MET A 27 1.46 7.26 -19.60
CA MET A 27 1.77 5.84 -19.56
C MET A 27 1.26 5.26 -18.23
N LEU A 28 0.61 4.10 -18.24
CA LEU A 28 0.27 3.36 -17.01
C LEU A 28 1.37 2.35 -16.69
N MET A 29 1.88 2.41 -15.46
CA MET A 29 2.95 1.55 -14.97
C MET A 29 2.48 0.74 -13.76
N LEU A 30 2.81 -0.55 -13.76
CA LEU A 30 2.67 -1.47 -12.64
C LEU A 30 4.01 -2.23 -12.49
N PRO A 31 4.73 -2.15 -11.34
CA PRO A 31 4.38 -1.42 -10.12
C PRO A 31 4.34 0.10 -10.32
N ALA A 32 3.77 0.82 -9.35
CA ALA A 32 3.75 2.29 -9.36
C ALA A 32 5.18 2.87 -9.35
N ALA A 33 5.33 4.17 -9.57
CA ALA A 33 6.63 4.86 -9.57
C ALA A 33 7.42 4.68 -8.25
N THR A 34 6.73 4.31 -7.17
CA THR A 34 7.33 4.03 -5.87
C THR A 34 7.64 2.54 -5.66
N GLY A 35 7.56 1.71 -6.69
CA GLY A 35 7.79 0.28 -6.64
C GLY A 35 6.70 -0.52 -5.92
N GLY A 36 6.92 -1.84 -5.84
CA GLY A 36 6.13 -2.75 -5.01
C GLY A 36 6.67 -2.77 -3.58
N ALA A 37 7.92 -3.20 -3.43
CA ALA A 37 8.72 -3.02 -2.23
C ALA A 37 9.41 -1.64 -2.24
N ASN A 38 9.75 -1.10 -1.07
CA ASN A 38 10.38 0.21 -0.92
C ASN A 38 11.26 0.23 0.36
N TRP A 39 11.53 1.41 0.93
CA TRP A 39 12.50 1.66 2.02
C TRP A 39 12.34 0.79 3.26
N GLN A 40 11.13 0.32 3.55
CA GLN A 40 10.82 -0.46 4.75
C GLN A 40 11.49 -1.84 4.79
N GLY A 41 11.96 -2.33 3.64
CA GLY A 41 12.61 -3.63 3.53
C GLY A 41 11.72 -4.82 3.92
N GLY A 42 12.38 -5.93 4.22
CA GLY A 42 11.76 -7.13 4.77
C GLY A 42 12.47 -7.58 6.05
N SER A 43 12.06 -8.72 6.58
CA SER A 43 12.76 -9.42 7.66
C SER A 43 13.30 -10.75 7.16
N TYR A 44 14.39 -11.22 7.75
CA TYR A 44 15.08 -12.44 7.33
C TYR A 44 15.24 -13.38 8.52
N ASP A 45 14.91 -14.65 8.30
CA ASP A 45 15.11 -15.72 9.27
C ASP A 45 16.38 -16.51 8.91
N PRO A 46 17.48 -16.38 9.68
CA PRO A 46 18.74 -17.06 9.39
C PRO A 46 18.67 -18.58 9.59
N ASP A 47 17.72 -19.09 10.38
CA ASP A 47 17.60 -20.53 10.64
C ASP A 47 17.00 -21.26 9.43
N THR A 48 16.16 -20.57 8.64
CA THR A 48 15.44 -21.14 7.50
C THR A 48 15.91 -20.60 6.15
N GLY A 49 16.63 -19.47 6.13
CA GLY A 49 17.00 -18.78 4.90
C GLY A 49 15.83 -18.06 4.22
N ILE A 50 14.72 -17.86 4.93
CA ILE A 50 13.51 -17.25 4.36
C ILE A 50 13.48 -15.74 4.65
N MET A 51 13.24 -14.96 3.60
CA MET A 51 12.93 -13.54 3.68
C MET A 51 11.43 -13.30 3.60
N TYR A 52 10.91 -12.44 4.47
CA TYR A 52 9.52 -11.98 4.47
C TYR A 52 9.48 -10.51 4.08
N ILE A 53 8.72 -10.16 3.04
CA ILE A 53 8.69 -8.79 2.52
C ILE A 53 7.26 -8.33 2.24
N PHE A 54 6.96 -7.10 2.66
CA PHE A 54 5.74 -6.42 2.26
C PHE A 54 5.89 -5.77 0.89
N SER A 55 4.88 -5.92 0.02
CA SER A 55 4.84 -5.23 -1.26
C SER A 55 3.44 -4.72 -1.61
N ASN A 56 3.40 -3.66 -2.41
CA ASN A 56 2.19 -3.08 -2.97
C ASN A 56 1.95 -3.58 -4.40
N THR A 57 0.68 -3.67 -4.77
CA THR A 57 0.25 -3.66 -6.18
C THR A 57 -0.54 -2.38 -6.41
N ALA A 58 0.07 -1.46 -7.14
CA ALA A 58 -0.42 -0.11 -7.37
C ALA A 58 -0.07 0.31 -8.79
N VAL A 59 -0.99 0.96 -9.48
CA VAL A 59 -0.72 1.56 -10.79
C VAL A 59 -0.37 3.02 -10.59
N THR A 60 0.61 3.55 -11.33
CA THR A 60 0.82 4.98 -11.47
C THR A 60 0.57 5.40 -12.91
N ASP A 61 0.15 6.64 -13.08
CA ASP A 61 0.20 7.35 -14.35
C ASP A 61 1.48 8.21 -14.42
N LEU A 62 2.16 8.14 -15.56
CA LEU A 62 3.35 8.92 -15.88
C LEU A 62 3.15 9.65 -17.22
N GLY A 63 2.65 10.88 -17.12
CA GLY A 63 2.62 11.86 -18.20
C GLY A 63 3.66 12.96 -17.95
N LEU A 64 4.12 13.59 -19.03
CA LEU A 64 5.06 14.69 -19.02
C LEU A 64 4.41 15.94 -19.61
N VAL A 65 4.63 17.09 -18.97
CA VAL A 65 4.20 18.40 -19.48
C VAL A 65 5.37 19.38 -19.42
N HIS A 66 5.42 20.30 -20.39
CA HIS A 66 6.31 21.45 -20.34
C HIS A 66 5.59 22.58 -19.60
N ASN A 67 6.10 22.99 -18.44
CA ASN A 67 5.51 24.06 -17.63
C ASN A 67 6.60 24.94 -16.98
N PRO A 68 7.11 25.95 -17.73
CA PRO A 68 8.20 26.80 -17.26
C PRO A 68 7.80 27.72 -16.09
N GLN A 69 6.51 27.86 -15.79
CA GLN A 69 6.04 28.62 -14.63
C GLN A 69 6.22 27.85 -13.32
N LEU A 70 6.32 26.52 -13.37
CA LEU A 70 6.48 25.65 -12.19
C LEU A 70 7.90 25.12 -12.01
N SER A 71 8.66 24.92 -13.09
CA SER A 71 10.01 24.36 -13.05
C SER A 71 10.81 24.78 -14.28
N ASP A 72 12.13 24.87 -14.12
CA ASP A 72 13.13 25.07 -15.16
C ASP A 72 13.50 23.80 -15.95
N MET A 73 12.98 22.63 -15.55
CA MET A 73 13.12 21.39 -16.33
C MET A 73 12.25 21.44 -17.59
N ASP A 74 12.79 20.98 -18.73
CA ASP A 74 12.05 20.88 -20.01
C ASP A 74 10.73 20.14 -19.87
N PHE A 75 10.68 19.09 -19.04
CA PHE A 75 9.46 18.35 -18.74
C PHE A 75 9.39 18.00 -17.26
N ILE A 76 8.19 18.14 -16.70
CA ILE A 76 7.84 17.67 -15.35
C ILE A 76 6.72 16.64 -15.41
N ARG A 77 6.59 15.82 -14.35
CA ARG A 77 5.45 14.91 -14.21
C ARG A 77 4.16 15.74 -14.15
N GLY A 78 3.24 15.45 -15.06
CA GLY A 78 1.95 16.12 -15.11
C GLY A 78 1.02 15.55 -16.17
N MET A 79 -0.18 16.11 -16.23
CA MET A 79 -1.22 15.75 -17.18
C MET A 79 -1.62 16.99 -17.97
N ALA A 80 -1.85 16.85 -19.27
CA ALA A 80 -2.39 17.91 -20.10
C ALA A 80 -3.76 18.36 -19.55
N PRO A 81 -4.00 19.67 -19.37
CA PRO A 81 -5.24 20.17 -18.82
C PRO A 81 -6.40 19.87 -19.76
N ASN A 82 -7.60 19.73 -19.19
CA ASN A 82 -8.82 19.72 -19.98
C ASN A 82 -9.04 21.12 -20.59
N PRO A 83 -9.06 21.29 -21.92
CA PRO A 83 -9.30 22.58 -22.56
C PRO A 83 -10.69 23.16 -22.21
N ASN A 84 -11.63 22.31 -21.78
CA ASN A 84 -12.97 22.70 -21.38
C ASN A 84 -13.16 22.73 -19.86
N ALA A 85 -12.08 22.66 -19.06
CA ALA A 85 -12.23 22.78 -17.61
C ALA A 85 -12.70 24.19 -17.23
N PRO A 86 -13.65 24.32 -16.28
CA PRO A 86 -13.90 25.61 -15.66
C PRO A 86 -12.62 26.11 -14.97
N PRO A 87 -12.46 27.43 -14.79
CA PRO A 87 -11.31 27.99 -14.11
C PRO A 87 -11.12 27.35 -12.74
N PRO A 88 -9.86 27.18 -12.26
CA PRO A 88 -9.58 26.45 -11.03
C PRO A 88 -10.37 27.06 -9.87
N SER A 89 -11.28 26.29 -9.27
CA SER A 89 -11.74 26.61 -7.92
C SER A 89 -10.52 26.52 -6.99
N SER A 90 -10.35 27.46 -6.07
CA SER A 90 -9.22 27.63 -5.14
C SER A 90 -8.95 26.47 -4.18
N GLN A 91 -9.51 25.28 -4.43
CA GLN A 91 -9.05 24.08 -3.74
C GLN A 91 -7.72 23.63 -4.34
N PRO A 92 -6.66 23.51 -3.52
CA PRO A 92 -5.48 22.78 -3.95
C PRO A 92 -5.95 21.43 -4.47
N ALA A 93 -5.50 21.03 -5.66
CA ALA A 93 -5.49 19.63 -6.01
C ALA A 93 -4.64 18.96 -4.93
N GLY A 94 -5.31 18.43 -3.89
CA GLY A 94 -4.64 17.81 -2.78
C GLY A 94 -3.66 16.82 -3.38
N GLY A 95 -2.37 17.02 -3.10
CA GLY A 95 -1.35 15.97 -3.15
C GLY A 95 -1.70 14.93 -2.09
N GLY A 96 -2.91 14.39 -2.14
CA GLY A 96 -3.42 13.39 -1.27
C GLY A 96 -2.89 12.07 -1.79
N GLY A 97 -1.72 11.68 -1.28
CA GLY A 97 -1.46 10.27 -1.02
C GLY A 97 -2.49 9.78 0.00
N GLY A 98 -3.75 9.67 -0.43
CA GLY A 98 -4.80 9.04 0.34
C GLY A 98 -4.46 7.56 0.46
N GLU A 99 -4.76 7.00 1.63
CA GLU A 99 -4.61 5.58 1.88
C GLU A 99 -5.47 4.76 0.91
N GLY A 100 -4.87 4.23 -0.15
CA GLY A 100 -5.58 3.48 -1.19
C GLY A 100 -5.05 3.63 -2.62
N GLY A 101 -4.02 4.42 -2.85
CA GLY A 101 -3.39 4.56 -4.17
C GLY A 101 -3.47 6.00 -4.66
N GLY A 102 -2.41 6.43 -5.36
CA GLY A 102 -2.26 7.80 -5.84
C GLY A 102 -3.51 8.35 -6.52
N ALA A 103 -3.74 9.64 -6.34
CA ALA A 103 -4.99 10.37 -6.55
C ALA A 103 -5.62 10.40 -7.97
N ALA A 104 -5.29 9.52 -8.94
CA ALA A 104 -5.74 9.74 -10.33
C ALA A 104 -6.15 8.54 -11.22
N LEU A 105 -6.34 7.32 -10.69
CA LEU A 105 -6.71 6.15 -11.54
C LEU A 105 -7.88 5.31 -11.02
N LEU A 106 -8.87 5.96 -10.37
CA LEU A 106 -10.08 5.30 -9.93
C LEU A 106 -11.17 5.34 -11.01
N ILE A 107 -11.85 4.22 -11.23
CA ILE A 107 -13.07 4.14 -12.06
C ILE A 107 -14.26 4.10 -11.11
N GLN A 108 -15.04 5.18 -11.07
CA GLN A 108 -16.17 5.32 -10.13
C GLN A 108 -15.76 5.12 -8.66
N GLY A 109 -14.52 5.46 -8.29
CA GLY A 109 -14.00 5.24 -6.93
C GLY A 109 -13.35 3.87 -6.69
N LEU A 110 -13.36 2.97 -7.67
CA LEU A 110 -12.74 1.65 -7.60
C LEU A 110 -11.34 1.62 -8.25
N PRO A 111 -10.37 0.87 -7.69
CA PRO A 111 -9.06 0.66 -8.30
C PRO A 111 -9.16 0.00 -9.68
N LEU A 112 -8.24 0.40 -10.58
CA LEU A 112 -8.14 -0.16 -11.92
C LEU A 112 -7.75 -1.66 -11.93
N ILE A 113 -7.08 -2.12 -10.87
CA ILE A 113 -6.51 -3.46 -10.73
C ILE A 113 -7.26 -4.26 -9.67
N LYS A 114 -7.21 -5.59 -9.78
CA LYS A 114 -7.74 -6.49 -8.75
C LYS A 114 -6.80 -6.57 -7.54
N PRO A 115 -7.33 -6.82 -6.33
CA PRO A 115 -6.51 -7.12 -5.16
C PRO A 115 -5.73 -8.44 -5.29
N PRO A 116 -4.68 -8.67 -4.46
CA PRO A 116 -4.32 -7.90 -3.27
C PRO A 116 -3.51 -6.64 -3.56
N TYR A 117 -3.91 -5.52 -2.93
CA TYR A 117 -3.24 -4.22 -3.04
C TYR A 117 -2.02 -4.09 -2.15
N GLY A 118 -2.00 -4.82 -1.03
CA GLY A 118 -0.86 -5.01 -0.14
C GLY A 118 -0.73 -6.49 0.22
N ARG A 119 0.50 -6.99 0.31
CA ARG A 119 0.77 -8.41 0.56
C ARG A 119 2.07 -8.62 1.30
N ILE A 120 2.16 -9.73 2.02
CA ILE A 120 3.43 -10.26 2.52
C ILE A 120 3.78 -11.50 1.69
N THR A 121 5.05 -11.58 1.28
CA THR A 121 5.61 -12.70 0.52
C THR A 121 6.75 -13.31 1.30
N ALA A 122 6.73 -14.63 1.46
CA ALA A 122 7.88 -15.39 1.95
C ALA A 122 8.68 -15.92 0.76
N ILE A 123 9.99 -15.69 0.78
CA ILE A 123 10.92 -16.05 -0.30
C ILE A 123 12.05 -16.88 0.31
N ASP A 124 12.23 -18.11 -0.16
CA ASP A 124 13.40 -18.93 0.15
C ASP A 124 14.59 -18.34 -0.64
N LEU A 125 15.52 -17.68 0.07
CA LEU A 125 16.67 -17.04 -0.56
C LEU A 125 17.73 -18.03 -1.05
N ASN A 126 17.72 -19.27 -0.55
CA ASN A 126 18.64 -20.30 -1.02
C ASN A 126 18.24 -20.82 -2.41
N LYS A 127 16.94 -20.79 -2.72
CA LYS A 127 16.38 -21.28 -4.00
C LYS A 127 15.92 -20.16 -4.94
N GLY A 128 15.66 -18.97 -4.41
CA GLY A 128 15.02 -17.89 -5.16
C GLY A 128 13.53 -18.13 -5.43
N GLU A 129 12.85 -18.89 -4.56
CA GLU A 129 11.46 -19.33 -4.77
C GLU A 129 10.51 -18.65 -3.78
N ILE A 130 9.29 -18.38 -4.23
CA ILE A 130 8.21 -17.94 -3.33
C ILE A 130 7.69 -19.17 -2.58
N VAL A 131 7.76 -19.13 -1.25
CA VAL A 131 7.19 -20.17 -0.38
C VAL A 131 5.68 -19.98 -0.26
N TRP A 132 5.27 -18.76 0.07
CA TRP A 132 3.85 -18.38 0.15
C TRP A 132 3.68 -16.87 -0.05
N GLN A 133 2.44 -16.47 -0.34
CA GLN A 133 2.06 -15.07 -0.48
C GLN A 133 0.63 -14.86 0.05
N ILE A 134 0.42 -13.85 0.88
CA ILE A 134 -0.88 -13.54 1.49
C ILE A 134 -1.25 -12.07 1.34
N ALA A 135 -2.55 -11.78 1.25
CA ALA A 135 -3.07 -10.41 1.34
C ALA A 135 -2.88 -9.87 2.76
N HIS A 136 -2.22 -8.71 2.89
CA HIS A 136 -1.94 -8.09 4.18
C HIS A 136 -2.67 -6.76 4.31
N GLY A 137 -3.51 -6.62 5.34
CA GLY A 137 -4.36 -5.45 5.57
C GLY A 137 -5.83 -5.68 5.23
N GLU A 138 -6.73 -5.19 6.07
CA GLU A 138 -8.16 -5.25 5.83
C GLU A 138 -8.61 -4.48 4.58
N THR A 139 -9.81 -4.83 4.13
CA THR A 139 -10.45 -4.16 3.00
C THR A 139 -10.80 -2.72 3.38
N PRO A 140 -10.31 -1.72 2.63
CA PRO A 140 -10.63 -0.31 2.86
C PRO A 140 -12.14 -0.04 2.91
N ASP A 141 -12.58 0.86 3.80
CA ASP A 141 -14.01 1.17 3.97
C ASP A 141 -14.68 1.64 2.66
N ASN A 142 -13.97 2.41 1.82
CA ASN A 142 -14.48 2.87 0.53
C ASN A 142 -14.73 1.74 -0.46
N LEU A 143 -14.01 0.61 -0.35
CA LEU A 143 -14.23 -0.58 -1.17
C LEU A 143 -15.29 -1.48 -0.54
N ARG A 144 -15.18 -1.73 0.76
CA ARG A 144 -16.13 -2.56 1.51
C ARG A 144 -17.56 -2.06 1.38
N ASN A 145 -17.76 -0.75 1.44
CA ASN A 145 -19.07 -0.10 1.41
C ASN A 145 -19.47 0.38 0.01
N HIS A 146 -18.71 0.01 -1.03
CA HIS A 146 -18.96 0.53 -2.38
C HIS A 146 -20.28 -0.01 -2.96
N PRO A 147 -21.20 0.84 -3.47
CA PRO A 147 -22.50 0.40 -3.98
C PRO A 147 -22.39 -0.66 -5.10
N ALA A 148 -21.43 -0.50 -6.02
CA ALA A 148 -21.22 -1.45 -7.11
C ALA A 148 -20.67 -2.82 -6.66
N LEU A 149 -20.23 -2.95 -5.40
CA LEU A 149 -19.71 -4.19 -4.83
C LEU A 149 -20.70 -4.89 -3.88
N LYS A 150 -21.91 -4.34 -3.73
CA LYS A 150 -22.94 -4.89 -2.84
C LYS A 150 -23.32 -6.32 -3.26
N GLY A 151 -23.39 -7.22 -2.27
CA GLY A 151 -23.74 -8.62 -2.47
C GLY A 151 -22.59 -9.51 -2.96
N LEU A 152 -21.42 -8.94 -3.23
CA LEU A 152 -20.22 -9.73 -3.58
C LEU A 152 -19.47 -10.13 -2.31
N LYS A 153 -19.07 -11.41 -2.24
CA LYS A 153 -18.12 -11.87 -1.22
C LYS A 153 -16.70 -11.55 -1.70
N ILE A 154 -16.10 -10.52 -1.12
CA ILE A 154 -14.74 -10.08 -1.45
C ILE A 154 -13.81 -10.57 -0.34
N PRO A 155 -12.77 -11.37 -0.65
CA PRO A 155 -11.77 -11.74 0.35
C PRO A 155 -10.96 -10.50 0.76
N ARG A 156 -10.18 -10.61 1.85
CA ARG A 156 -9.29 -9.53 2.30
C ARG A 156 -8.48 -8.98 1.12
N THR A 157 -8.65 -7.70 0.83
CA THR A 157 -8.02 -7.10 -0.37
C THR A 157 -6.57 -6.72 -0.16
N GLY A 158 -6.07 -6.81 1.07
CA GLY A 158 -4.84 -6.14 1.43
C GLY A 158 -5.02 -4.61 1.47
N ARG A 159 -4.09 -3.96 2.16
CA ARG A 159 -4.02 -2.50 2.28
C ARG A 159 -2.66 -2.05 1.79
N GLN A 160 -2.65 -1.07 0.88
CA GLN A 160 -1.38 -0.45 0.50
C GLN A 160 -0.71 0.17 1.72
N GLY A 161 0.61 0.14 1.75
CA GLY A 161 1.39 0.62 2.87
C GLY A 161 2.87 0.69 2.58
N ARG A 162 3.62 1.21 3.53
CA ARG A 162 5.10 1.16 3.56
C ARG A 162 5.51 0.65 4.92
N ILE A 163 5.24 -0.63 5.14
CA ILE A 163 5.30 -1.27 6.46
C ILE A 163 6.42 -2.31 6.48
N GLY A 164 7.27 -2.27 7.51
CA GLY A 164 8.24 -3.33 7.74
C GLY A 164 7.58 -4.58 8.34
N THR A 165 8.23 -5.72 8.17
CA THR A 165 7.85 -6.98 8.84
C THR A 165 8.84 -7.29 9.94
N LEU A 166 8.41 -7.98 10.99
CA LEU A 166 9.25 -8.56 12.02
C LEU A 166 9.09 -10.08 12.00
N VAL A 167 10.18 -10.83 11.81
CA VAL A 167 10.16 -12.28 11.97
C VAL A 167 10.70 -12.67 13.34
N THR A 168 10.05 -13.65 13.96
CA THR A 168 10.46 -14.31 15.20
C THR A 168 10.66 -15.80 14.92
N LYS A 169 10.98 -16.57 15.96
CA LYS A 169 11.22 -18.02 15.81
C LYS A 169 10.06 -18.77 15.16
N THR A 170 8.82 -18.32 15.34
CA THR A 170 7.61 -18.99 14.83
C THR A 170 6.67 -18.08 14.02
N LEU A 171 6.75 -16.76 14.18
CA LEU A 171 5.78 -15.83 13.63
C LEU A 171 6.41 -14.77 12.73
N VAL A 172 5.67 -14.36 11.71
CA VAL A 172 5.86 -13.10 11.00
C VAL A 172 4.83 -12.11 11.52
N ILE A 173 5.27 -10.94 11.94
CA ILE A 173 4.45 -9.92 12.59
C ILE A 173 4.52 -8.63 11.78
N ALA A 174 3.35 -8.06 11.48
CA ALA A 174 3.24 -6.84 10.69
C ALA A 174 1.90 -6.14 10.96
N GLY A 175 1.95 -4.82 11.05
CA GLY A 175 0.81 -3.94 11.19
C GLY A 175 0.32 -3.42 9.85
N GLU A 176 -0.98 -3.13 9.77
CA GLU A 176 -1.60 -2.69 8.54
C GLU A 176 -1.22 -1.25 8.18
N GLY A 177 -1.08 -0.98 6.87
CA GLY A 177 -0.64 0.31 6.34
C GLY A 177 -1.74 1.36 6.13
N GLY A 178 -2.96 1.13 6.63
CA GLY A 178 -4.03 2.12 6.53
C GLY A 178 -5.24 1.78 7.39
N PHE A 179 -6.10 2.78 7.60
CA PHE A 179 -7.28 2.64 8.46
C PHE A 179 -8.36 1.76 7.81
N PHE A 180 -9.14 1.10 8.67
CA PHE A 180 -10.44 0.52 8.38
C PHE A 180 -11.35 0.63 9.61
N THR A 181 -12.65 0.42 9.43
CA THR A 181 -13.60 0.33 10.54
C THR A 181 -13.84 -1.13 10.89
N THR A 182 -13.38 -1.53 12.08
CA THR A 182 -13.52 -2.88 12.63
C THR A 182 -14.98 -3.33 12.73
N PRO A 183 -15.27 -4.64 12.88
CA PRO A 183 -16.63 -5.13 13.10
C PRO A 183 -17.33 -4.52 14.32
N SER A 184 -16.58 -4.08 15.34
CA SER A 184 -17.11 -3.38 16.52
C SER A 184 -17.37 -1.89 16.30
N GLY A 185 -17.09 -1.36 15.11
CA GLY A 185 -17.29 0.06 14.76
C GLY A 185 -16.10 0.96 15.10
N GLN A 186 -15.03 0.43 15.69
CA GLN A 186 -13.83 1.20 15.99
C GLN A 186 -12.99 1.39 14.71
N ARG A 187 -12.62 2.64 14.40
CA ARG A 187 -11.71 2.96 13.29
C ARG A 187 -10.26 2.84 13.76
N GLY A 188 -9.45 2.10 13.03
CA GLY A 188 -8.04 1.87 13.36
C GLY A 188 -7.37 0.96 12.34
N ALA A 189 -6.37 0.21 12.77
CA ALA A 189 -5.62 -0.78 12.02
C ALA A 189 -5.41 -2.03 12.88
N MET A 190 -4.94 -3.13 12.31
CA MET A 190 -4.54 -4.32 13.09
C MET A 190 -3.01 -4.50 13.08
N LEU A 191 -2.45 -4.96 14.19
CA LEU A 191 -1.18 -5.69 14.19
C LEU A 191 -1.50 -7.17 14.04
N ARG A 192 -0.91 -7.83 13.06
CA ARG A 192 -1.21 -9.22 12.72
C ARG A 192 0.00 -10.11 12.89
N ALA A 193 -0.24 -11.34 13.32
CA ALA A 193 0.74 -12.40 13.40
C ALA A 193 0.35 -13.55 12.47
N TYR A 194 1.33 -14.04 11.73
CA TYR A 194 1.19 -15.15 10.79
C TYR A 194 2.15 -16.27 11.18
N ASP A 195 1.71 -17.51 11.01
CA ASP A 195 2.61 -18.67 11.05
C ASP A 195 3.66 -18.50 9.95
N LYS A 196 4.95 -18.52 10.32
CA LYS A 196 6.03 -18.17 9.39
C LYS A 196 6.21 -19.18 8.25
N ALA A 197 5.79 -20.43 8.46
CA ALA A 197 5.96 -21.50 7.49
C ALA A 197 4.85 -21.50 6.43
N THR A 198 3.63 -21.12 6.81
CA THR A 198 2.43 -21.24 5.97
C THR A 198 1.83 -19.90 5.53
N GLY A 199 2.14 -18.81 6.25
CA GLY A 199 1.50 -17.51 6.06
C GLY A 199 0.07 -17.44 6.62
N GLN A 200 -0.43 -18.49 7.27
CA GLN A 200 -1.76 -18.48 7.89
C GLN A 200 -1.79 -17.46 9.03
N GLU A 201 -2.83 -16.61 9.05
CA GLU A 201 -3.06 -15.70 10.17
C GLU A 201 -3.36 -16.50 11.44
N VAL A 202 -2.59 -16.24 12.49
CA VAL A 202 -2.74 -16.87 13.81
C VAL A 202 -3.60 -15.99 14.70
N ASP A 203 -3.31 -14.69 14.74
CA ASP A 203 -4.07 -13.72 15.55
C ASP A 203 -3.84 -12.28 15.08
N SER A 204 -4.64 -11.35 15.61
CA SER A 204 -4.51 -9.92 15.39
C SER A 204 -4.94 -9.10 16.59
N VAL A 205 -4.25 -7.98 16.84
CA VAL A 205 -4.60 -7.02 17.90
C VAL A 205 -4.87 -5.65 17.29
N PHE A 206 -5.83 -4.93 17.88
CA PHE A 206 -6.18 -3.59 17.42
C PHE A 206 -5.05 -2.59 17.67
N MET A 207 -4.83 -1.71 16.69
CA MET A 207 -4.00 -0.50 16.80
C MET A 207 -4.86 0.73 16.47
N PRO A 208 -4.73 1.82 17.23
CA PRO A 208 -5.52 3.04 16.99
C PRO A 208 -5.10 3.78 15.71
N ALA A 209 -3.92 3.48 15.16
CA ALA A 209 -3.45 4.01 13.88
C ALA A 209 -2.63 2.97 13.09
N PRO A 210 -2.50 3.15 11.76
CA PRO A 210 -1.67 2.33 10.90
C PRO A 210 -0.19 2.31 11.29
N GLN A 211 0.49 1.24 10.90
CA GLN A 211 1.94 1.14 11.01
C GLN A 211 2.64 2.08 10.02
N THR A 212 3.67 2.78 10.46
CA THR A 212 4.44 3.73 9.62
C THR A 212 5.94 3.48 9.56
N GLY A 213 6.43 2.43 10.22
CA GLY A 213 7.84 2.01 10.18
C GLY A 213 7.99 0.51 10.42
N SER A 214 9.18 0.05 10.76
CA SER A 214 9.45 -1.38 11.00
C SER A 214 9.21 -1.74 12.47
N PRO A 215 8.46 -2.82 12.79
CA PRO A 215 8.32 -3.29 14.15
C PRO A 215 9.66 -3.82 14.67
N MET A 216 9.86 -3.73 15.99
CA MET A 216 11.00 -4.34 16.67
C MET A 216 10.55 -5.11 17.90
N THR A 217 11.41 -5.98 18.42
CA THR A 217 11.16 -6.71 19.67
C THR A 217 12.39 -6.74 20.56
N TYR A 218 12.17 -6.77 21.87
CA TYR A 218 13.21 -6.95 22.88
C TYR A 218 12.64 -7.62 24.13
N THR A 219 13.52 -8.08 25.03
CA THR A 219 13.14 -8.63 26.33
C THR A 219 13.58 -7.69 27.45
N LEU A 220 12.68 -7.44 28.41
CA LEU A 220 12.96 -6.70 29.63
C LEU A 220 12.31 -7.44 30.81
N ASN A 221 13.09 -7.74 31.85
CA ASN A 221 12.65 -8.46 33.04
C ASN A 221 11.90 -9.77 32.73
N GLY A 222 12.44 -10.55 31.79
CA GLY A 222 11.87 -11.84 31.36
C GLY A 222 10.62 -11.74 30.49
N LYS A 223 10.17 -10.53 30.12
CA LYS A 223 8.99 -10.32 29.26
C LYS A 223 9.40 -9.79 27.90
N GLN A 224 8.86 -10.40 26.84
CA GLN A 224 9.05 -9.93 25.48
C GLN A 224 8.08 -8.79 25.18
N TYR A 225 8.60 -7.75 24.53
CA TYR A 225 7.86 -6.60 24.05
C TYR A 225 7.96 -6.52 22.53
N ILE A 226 6.87 -6.09 21.89
CA ILE A 226 6.83 -5.72 20.48
C ILE A 226 6.54 -4.22 20.43
N ILE A 227 7.38 -3.48 19.71
CA ILE A 227 7.22 -2.04 19.50
C ILE A 227 6.84 -1.79 18.05
N VAL A 228 5.77 -1.01 17.82
CA VAL A 228 5.28 -0.66 16.49
C VAL A 228 5.13 0.85 16.39
N PRO A 229 5.84 1.53 15.46
CA PRO A 229 5.56 2.94 15.18
C PRO A 229 4.23 3.06 14.44
N ILE A 230 3.32 3.87 14.98
CA ILE A 230 1.99 4.10 14.41
C ILE A 230 1.71 5.59 14.23
N SER A 231 0.99 5.95 13.17
CA SER A 231 0.49 7.32 12.93
C SER A 231 -0.49 7.32 11.75
N GLY A 232 -1.21 8.43 11.55
CA GLY A 232 -1.95 8.66 10.30
C GLY A 232 -3.25 9.42 10.49
N GLY A 233 -3.70 10.11 9.45
CA GLY A 233 -4.88 10.98 9.54
C GLY A 233 -4.72 12.01 10.66
N ASN A 234 -5.67 12.02 11.60
CA ASN A 234 -5.64 12.90 12.78
C ASN A 234 -4.95 12.27 14.00
N TYR A 235 -4.28 11.12 13.85
CA TYR A 235 -3.56 10.45 14.92
C TYR A 235 -2.07 10.82 14.90
N SER A 236 -1.59 11.47 15.97
CA SER A 236 -0.18 11.83 16.15
C SER A 236 0.72 10.60 16.23
N GLY A 237 1.96 10.72 15.75
CA GLY A 237 2.89 9.60 15.76
C GLY A 237 3.35 9.20 17.16
N GLU A 238 3.33 7.90 17.44
CA GLU A 238 3.84 7.31 18.69
C GLU A 238 4.38 5.89 18.47
N LEU A 239 5.01 5.34 19.52
CA LEU A 239 5.46 3.96 19.58
C LEU A 239 4.48 3.14 20.44
N LEU A 240 3.74 2.23 19.82
CA LEU A 240 2.88 1.30 20.53
C LEU A 240 3.70 0.12 21.07
N ALA A 241 3.70 -0.05 22.39
CA ALA A 241 4.39 -1.16 23.06
C ALA A 241 3.39 -2.25 23.50
N LEU A 242 3.59 -3.47 23.01
CA LEU A 242 2.71 -4.61 23.26
C LEU A 242 3.48 -5.73 23.95
N ARG A 243 2.81 -6.45 24.85
CA ARG A 243 3.31 -7.66 25.50
C ARG A 243 2.14 -8.58 25.86
N LEU A 244 2.43 -9.83 26.14
CA LEU A 244 1.45 -10.73 26.72
C LEU A 244 1.08 -10.29 28.16
N PRO A 245 -0.15 -10.61 28.62
CA PRO A 245 -0.52 -10.53 30.03
C PRO A 245 0.44 -11.32 30.93
N ASN A 246 0.39 -11.06 32.23
CA ASN A 246 1.15 -11.84 33.22
C ASN A 246 0.56 -13.24 33.39
#